data_AF-A0A3M2A2T4-F1
#
_entry.id   AF-A0A3M2A2T4-F1
#
_cell.length_a   1.000
_cell.length_b   1.000
_cell.length_c   1.000
_cell.angle_alpha   90.00
_cell.angle_beta   90.00
_cell.angle_gamma   90.00
#
_symmetry.space_group_name_H-M   'P 1'
#
loop_
_entity.id
_entity.type
_entity.pdbx_description
1 polymer ?
#
loop_
_entity_poly.entity_id
_entity_poly.type
_entity_poly.pdbx_seq_one_letter_code
_entity_poly.pdbx_strand_id
1 'polypeptide(L)'
;MTQNEQQTISHPTLIAVFSQPTPAALWALRGELLVAGLSPETAVFPILTQFYQFLASLRSSLDAHQYSKFASLLDIGAVGGVALESLLQKGSSSDFWQRLLAGGLSEGLMVMASRQYIKAFQAEMTAVYDTNAWFLYDAFWQLATTMQPQTPPQERRDLLDHLFAPIHNPNLDNSLKAALLGRLYQILLFAHLEKALSEVKSP
;
A
#
# COMPACT_ATOMS: atom_id res chain seq x y z
N MET A 1 -31.44 3.47 -26.90
CA MET A 1 -31.72 2.80 -25.61
C MET A 1 -30.71 1.69 -25.44
N THR A 2 -29.76 1.89 -24.52
CA THR A 2 -28.93 0.92 -23.78
C THR A 2 -28.00 1.80 -22.94
N GLN A 3 -28.57 2.43 -21.91
CA GLN A 3 -28.27 2.10 -20.51
C GLN A 3 -26.78 2.20 -20.21
N ASN A 4 -26.41 3.31 -19.56
CA ASN A 4 -25.20 3.49 -18.76
C ASN A 4 -24.91 2.21 -17.96
N GLU A 5 -23.98 1.38 -18.43
CA GLU A 5 -23.24 0.52 -17.52
C GLU A 5 -22.42 1.47 -16.65
N GLN A 6 -22.84 1.63 -15.39
CA GLN A 6 -22.03 2.29 -14.38
C GLN A 6 -20.72 1.49 -14.27
N GLN A 7 -19.70 1.97 -14.99
CA GLN A 7 -18.32 1.46 -15.01
C GLN A 7 -17.74 1.60 -13.61
N THR A 8 -17.99 0.58 -12.80
CA THR A 8 -17.60 0.54 -11.40
C THR A 8 -16.43 -0.42 -11.30
N ILE A 9 -15.35 0.02 -10.65
CA ILE A 9 -14.24 -0.85 -10.28
C ILE A 9 -14.81 -2.09 -9.56
N SER A 10 -14.35 -3.27 -9.96
CA SER A 10 -14.84 -4.55 -9.47
C SER A 10 -14.50 -4.70 -7.98
N HIS A 11 -15.53 -4.93 -7.16
CA HIS A 11 -15.38 -5.16 -5.73
C HIS A 11 -14.41 -6.34 -5.41
N PRO A 12 -14.45 -7.48 -6.13
CA PRO A 12 -13.41 -8.52 -6.03
C PRO A 12 -11.98 -8.03 -6.26
N THR A 13 -11.75 -7.14 -7.24
CA THR A 13 -10.42 -6.62 -7.57
C THR A 13 -9.89 -5.75 -6.43
N LEU A 14 -10.73 -4.88 -5.85
CA LEU A 14 -10.36 -4.08 -4.68
C LEU A 14 -10.06 -4.95 -3.45
N ILE A 15 -10.89 -5.96 -3.16
CA ILE A 15 -10.62 -6.91 -2.07
C ILE A 15 -9.26 -7.58 -2.26
N ALA A 16 -8.98 -8.08 -3.46
CA ALA A 16 -7.71 -8.76 -3.75
C ALA A 16 -6.51 -7.84 -3.51
N VAL A 17 -6.57 -6.59 -4.00
CA VAL A 17 -5.48 -5.62 -3.81
C VAL A 17 -5.28 -5.23 -2.34
N PHE A 18 -6.35 -5.07 -1.56
CA PHE A 18 -6.26 -4.63 -0.17
C PHE A 18 -6.12 -5.74 0.87
N SER A 19 -6.30 -7.01 0.47
CA SER A 19 -6.15 -8.16 1.37
C SER A 19 -4.88 -8.94 1.05
N GLN A 20 -4.76 -9.45 -0.20
CA GLN A 20 -3.63 -10.27 -0.63
C GLN A 20 -3.12 -9.76 -1.99
N PRO A 21 -2.37 -8.66 -2.01
CA PRO A 21 -1.97 -8.00 -3.24
C PRO A 21 -1.06 -8.91 -4.07
N THR A 22 -1.39 -9.03 -5.35
CA THR A 22 -0.58 -9.75 -6.33
C THR A 22 -0.35 -8.88 -7.57
N PRO A 23 0.70 -9.16 -8.37
CA PRO A 23 0.89 -8.48 -9.65
C PRO A 23 -0.34 -8.56 -10.56
N ALA A 24 -1.05 -9.71 -10.54
CA ALA A 24 -2.27 -9.91 -11.32
C ALA A 24 -3.44 -9.05 -10.84
N ALA A 25 -3.63 -8.92 -9.52
CA ALA A 25 -4.67 -8.05 -8.95
C ALA A 25 -4.42 -6.57 -9.27
N LEU A 26 -3.16 -6.12 -9.21
CA LEU A 26 -2.79 -4.74 -9.59
C LEU A 26 -2.95 -4.50 -11.10
N TRP A 27 -2.66 -5.51 -11.92
CA TRP A 27 -2.87 -5.43 -13.36
C TRP A 27 -4.36 -5.27 -13.70
N ALA A 28 -5.22 -6.07 -13.05
CA ALA A 28 -6.67 -5.96 -13.20
C ALA A 28 -7.18 -4.58 -12.76
N LEU A 29 -6.77 -4.11 -11.57
CA LEU A 29 -7.15 -2.79 -11.06
C LEU A 29 -6.72 -1.67 -12.01
N ARG A 30 -5.50 -1.73 -12.56
CA ARG A 30 -5.03 -0.74 -13.55
C ARG A 30 -5.94 -0.71 -14.78
N GLY A 31 -6.31 -1.86 -15.30
CA GLY A 31 -7.22 -1.97 -16.45
C GLY A 31 -8.60 -1.38 -16.14
N GLU A 32 -9.15 -1.71 -14.98
CA GLU A 32 -10.46 -1.19 -14.54
C GLU A 32 -10.46 0.33 -14.38
N LEU A 33 -9.38 0.93 -13.83
CA LEU A 33 -9.26 2.38 -13.72
C LEU A 33 -9.21 3.08 -15.08
N LEU A 34 -8.48 2.51 -16.04
CA LEU A 34 -8.40 3.05 -17.40
C LEU A 34 -9.75 2.95 -18.12
N VAL A 35 -10.46 1.82 -17.95
CA VAL A 35 -11.81 1.64 -18.50
C VAL A 35 -12.81 2.63 -17.87
N ALA A 36 -12.65 2.94 -16.58
CA ALA A 36 -13.44 3.95 -15.88
C ALA A 36 -13.14 5.40 -16.33
N GLY A 37 -12.24 5.61 -17.30
CA GLY A 37 -11.94 6.92 -17.87
C GLY A 37 -10.91 7.72 -17.09
N LEU A 38 -10.20 7.10 -16.14
CA LEU A 38 -9.18 7.78 -15.36
C LEU A 38 -7.96 8.08 -16.23
N SER A 39 -7.50 9.34 -16.23
CA SER A 39 -6.32 9.75 -17.00
C SER A 39 -5.07 9.00 -16.52
N PRO A 40 -4.22 8.46 -17.42
CA PRO A 40 -2.94 7.85 -17.05
C PRO A 40 -2.00 8.76 -16.24
N GLU A 41 -2.23 10.08 -16.28
CA GLU A 41 -1.49 11.10 -15.54
C GLU A 41 -1.96 11.24 -14.08
N THR A 42 -3.09 10.65 -13.72
CA THR A 42 -3.60 10.67 -12.34
C THR A 42 -2.60 10.03 -11.39
N ALA A 43 -2.37 10.65 -10.24
CA ALA A 43 -1.35 10.29 -9.26
C ALA A 43 -1.42 8.85 -8.72
N VAL A 44 -2.54 8.14 -8.94
CA VAL A 44 -2.70 6.72 -8.58
C VAL A 44 -1.85 5.79 -9.44
N PHE A 45 -1.59 6.13 -10.72
CA PHE A 45 -0.91 5.25 -11.66
C PHE A 45 0.59 5.04 -11.36
N PRO A 46 1.36 6.07 -10.96
CA PRO A 46 2.72 5.87 -10.46
C PRO A 46 2.79 4.92 -9.27
N ILE A 47 1.85 5.04 -8.31
CA ILE A 47 1.79 4.17 -7.13
C ILE A 47 1.51 2.71 -7.54
N LEU A 48 0.53 2.50 -8.42
CA LEU A 48 0.23 1.17 -8.98
C LEU A 48 1.44 0.55 -9.68
N THR A 49 2.19 1.38 -10.42
CA THR A 49 3.36 0.93 -11.17
C THR A 49 4.47 0.48 -10.24
N GLN A 50 4.80 1.30 -9.24
CA GLN A 50 5.82 0.96 -8.25
C GLN A 50 5.41 -0.25 -7.39
N PHE A 51 4.13 -0.34 -7.01
CA PHE A 51 3.65 -1.49 -6.24
C PHE A 51 3.69 -2.78 -7.07
N TYR A 52 3.32 -2.73 -8.35
CA TYR A 52 3.43 -3.86 -9.26
C TYR A 52 4.88 -4.33 -9.40
N GLN A 53 5.82 -3.40 -9.63
CA GLN A 53 7.24 -3.71 -9.75
C GLN A 53 7.79 -4.32 -8.46
N PHE A 54 7.41 -3.78 -7.30
CA PHE A 54 7.76 -4.34 -6.01
C PHE A 54 7.31 -5.80 -5.86
N LEU A 55 6.02 -6.08 -6.08
CA LEU A 55 5.48 -7.44 -5.97
C LEU A 55 6.08 -8.40 -7.01
N ALA A 56 6.38 -7.91 -8.22
CA ALA A 56 7.05 -8.69 -9.25
C ALA A 56 8.48 -9.06 -8.83
N SER A 57 9.23 -8.10 -8.27
CA SER A 57 10.58 -8.32 -7.74
C SER A 57 10.58 -9.27 -6.53
N LEU A 58 9.58 -9.18 -5.64
CA LEU A 58 9.42 -10.15 -4.56
C LEU A 58 9.16 -11.55 -5.12
N ARG A 59 8.28 -11.68 -6.11
CA ARG A 59 7.95 -12.99 -6.71
C ARG A 59 9.15 -13.61 -7.46
N SER A 60 10.01 -12.80 -8.08
CA SER A 60 11.18 -13.31 -8.79
C SER A 60 12.32 -13.72 -7.86
N SER A 61 12.35 -13.17 -6.64
CA SER A 61 13.53 -13.22 -5.78
C SER A 61 13.30 -13.99 -4.48
N LEU A 62 12.06 -14.06 -3.97
CA LEU A 62 11.74 -14.84 -2.78
C LEU A 62 11.48 -16.30 -3.14
N ASP A 63 11.88 -17.21 -2.26
CA ASP A 63 11.42 -18.60 -2.35
C ASP A 63 9.93 -18.72 -1.99
N ALA A 64 9.34 -19.88 -2.26
CA ALA A 64 7.93 -20.13 -2.03
C ALA A 64 7.52 -19.99 -0.55
N HIS A 65 8.40 -20.34 0.39
CA HIS A 65 8.12 -20.24 1.82
C HIS A 65 8.10 -18.79 2.28
N GLN A 66 9.10 -18.00 1.88
CA GLN A 66 9.20 -16.57 2.18
C GLN A 66 8.06 -15.77 1.56
N TYR A 67 7.68 -16.07 0.32
CA TYR A 67 6.54 -15.45 -0.35
C TYR A 67 5.22 -15.80 0.33
N SER A 68 5.04 -17.07 0.74
CA SER A 68 3.87 -17.49 1.52
C SER A 68 3.79 -16.80 2.88
N LYS A 69 4.93 -16.63 3.57
CA LYS A 69 5.00 -15.91 4.85
C LYS A 69 4.64 -14.43 4.68
N PHE A 70 5.17 -13.78 3.65
CA PHE A 70 4.77 -12.42 3.27
C PHE A 70 3.25 -12.31 3.04
N ALA A 71 2.69 -13.20 2.23
CA ALA A 71 1.27 -13.19 1.91
C ALA A 71 0.39 -13.42 3.16
N SER A 72 0.83 -14.32 4.06
CA SER A 72 0.15 -14.57 5.33
C SER A 72 0.22 -13.36 6.28
N LEU A 73 1.35 -12.66 6.36
CA LEU A 73 1.49 -11.46 7.18
C LEU A 73 0.56 -10.32 6.70
N LEU A 74 0.39 -10.18 5.38
CA LEU A 74 -0.56 -9.20 4.82
C LEU A 74 -2.01 -9.58 5.09
N ASP A 75 -2.35 -10.87 4.99
CA ASP A 75 -3.70 -11.39 5.26
C ASP A 75 -4.11 -11.17 6.72
N ILE A 76 -3.21 -11.40 7.68
CA ILE A 76 -3.44 -11.15 9.12
C ILE A 76 -3.66 -9.65 9.39
N GLY A 77 -3.00 -8.77 8.64
CA GLY A 77 -3.15 -7.31 8.75
C GLY A 77 -4.30 -6.72 7.90
N ALA A 78 -5.05 -7.54 7.16
CA ALA A 78 -6.05 -7.08 6.21
C ALA A 78 -7.31 -6.57 6.92
N VAL A 79 -7.39 -5.25 7.10
CA VAL A 79 -8.65 -4.53 7.41
C VAL A 79 -9.45 -4.26 6.12
N GLY A 80 -9.55 -5.28 5.25
CA GLY A 80 -10.04 -5.13 3.87
C GLY A 80 -11.52 -4.75 3.77
N GLY A 81 -12.37 -5.29 4.65
CA GLY A 81 -13.81 -5.03 4.64
C GLY A 81 -14.18 -3.59 5.06
N VAL A 82 -13.66 -3.14 6.21
CA VAL A 82 -13.99 -1.80 6.75
C VAL A 82 -13.38 -0.67 5.92
N ALA A 83 -12.16 -0.86 5.39
CA ALA A 83 -11.54 0.12 4.50
C ALA A 83 -12.32 0.24 3.17
N LEU A 84 -12.77 -0.88 2.60
CA LEU A 84 -13.53 -0.89 1.36
C LEU A 84 -14.92 -0.26 1.53
N GLU A 85 -15.59 -0.49 2.67
CA GLU A 85 -16.83 0.21 3.02
C GLU A 85 -16.61 1.73 3.09
N SER A 86 -15.48 2.20 3.61
CA SER A 86 -15.12 3.64 3.63
C SER A 86 -14.89 4.21 2.23
N LEU A 87 -14.32 3.46 1.28
CA LEU A 87 -14.18 3.91 -0.12
C LEU A 87 -15.52 3.97 -0.87
N LEU A 88 -16.45 3.10 -0.50
CA LEU A 88 -17.74 2.96 -1.18
C LEU A 88 -18.83 3.86 -0.56
N GLN A 89 -18.72 4.22 0.71
CA GLN A 89 -19.66 5.11 1.40
C GLN A 89 -19.35 6.60 1.16
N LYS A 90 -20.39 7.43 1.05
CA LYS A 90 -20.32 8.88 0.81
C LYS A 90 -19.87 9.72 2.03
N GLY A 91 -19.26 9.13 3.06
CA GLY A 91 -19.02 9.77 4.35
C GLY A 91 -17.55 9.76 4.81
N SER A 92 -17.01 10.96 5.03
CA SER A 92 -15.73 11.35 5.66
C SER A 92 -14.75 10.23 6.07
N SER A 93 -13.82 9.88 5.18
CA SER A 93 -12.64 9.03 5.43
C SER A 93 -11.63 9.62 6.42
N SER A 94 -11.83 10.85 6.89
CA SER A 94 -11.01 11.53 7.92
C SER A 94 -10.87 10.68 9.19
N ASP A 95 -11.94 10.04 9.63
CA ASP A 95 -11.94 9.26 10.87
C ASP A 95 -11.14 7.96 10.73
N PHE A 96 -11.11 7.37 9.52
CA PHE A 96 -10.26 6.22 9.21
C PHE A 96 -8.78 6.61 9.24
N TRP A 97 -8.41 7.74 8.64
CA TRP A 97 -7.03 8.25 8.66
C TRP A 97 -6.56 8.60 10.07
N GLN A 98 -7.40 9.26 10.87
CA GLN A 98 -7.09 9.55 12.27
C GLN A 98 -6.88 8.27 13.08
N ARG A 99 -7.68 7.22 12.85
CA ARG A 99 -7.52 5.91 13.53
C ARG A 99 -6.31 5.12 13.04
N LEU A 100 -5.99 5.17 11.74
CA LEU A 100 -4.79 4.54 11.19
C LEU A 100 -3.51 5.21 11.71
N LEU A 101 -3.49 6.53 11.79
CA LEU A 101 -2.37 7.30 12.32
C LEU A 101 -2.26 7.20 13.84
N ALA A 102 -3.40 7.17 14.55
CA ALA A 102 -3.42 7.07 16.02
C ALA A 102 -3.23 5.65 16.57
N GLY A 103 -3.52 4.59 15.79
CA GLY A 103 -3.48 3.21 16.29
C GLY A 103 -2.98 2.14 15.31
N GLY A 104 -2.70 2.45 14.05
CA GLY A 104 -2.58 1.44 13.00
C GLY A 104 -1.20 0.84 12.76
N LEU A 105 -0.13 1.42 13.31
CA LEU A 105 1.24 0.97 13.04
C LEU A 105 1.94 0.37 14.27
N SER A 106 1.49 0.67 15.50
CA SER A 106 2.27 0.33 16.69
C SER A 106 2.07 -1.09 17.22
N GLU A 107 0.85 -1.63 17.22
CA GLU A 107 0.56 -2.90 17.92
C GLU A 107 0.67 -4.14 17.01
N GLY A 108 0.38 -4.00 15.72
CA GLY A 108 0.47 -5.12 14.76
C GLY A 108 1.90 -5.51 14.36
N LEU A 109 2.85 -4.58 14.47
CA LEU A 109 4.26 -4.81 14.11
C LEU A 109 5.10 -5.38 15.25
N MET A 110 4.59 -5.34 16.49
CA MET A 110 5.32 -5.84 17.67
C MET A 110 5.29 -7.36 17.84
N VAL A 111 4.48 -8.08 17.06
CA VAL A 111 4.36 -9.53 17.18
C VAL A 111 4.98 -10.21 15.97
N MET A 112 6.13 -10.85 16.21
CA MET A 112 6.75 -12.00 15.52
C MET A 112 8.24 -11.81 15.22
N ALA A 113 9.06 -11.80 16.27
CA ALA A 113 10.49 -12.08 16.16
C ALA A 113 10.76 -13.59 16.34
N SER A 114 10.22 -14.45 15.47
CA SER A 114 10.67 -15.86 15.43
C SER A 114 11.93 -15.96 14.57
N ARG A 115 13.07 -16.02 15.26
CA ARG A 115 14.41 -16.17 14.69
C ARG A 115 14.55 -17.51 13.98
N GLN A 116 14.84 -17.51 12.67
CA GLN A 116 15.87 -18.34 12.02
C GLN A 116 15.90 -18.14 10.49
N TYR A 117 17.12 -18.19 9.92
CA TYR A 117 17.47 -18.56 8.53
C TYR A 117 17.28 -17.49 7.42
N ILE A 118 18.14 -17.25 6.40
CA ILE A 118 19.46 -17.72 5.90
C ILE A 118 20.25 -16.48 5.41
N LYS A 119 21.56 -16.40 5.69
CA LYS A 119 22.47 -15.29 5.34
C LYS A 119 22.86 -15.15 3.84
N ALA A 120 22.25 -15.91 2.93
CA ALA A 120 22.77 -16.03 1.56
C ALA A 120 22.01 -15.22 0.49
N PHE A 121 20.93 -14.51 0.85
CA PHE A 121 20.10 -13.76 -0.10
C PHE A 121 19.74 -12.33 0.36
N GLN A 122 20.40 -11.85 1.43
CA GLN A 122 20.09 -10.55 2.06
C GLN A 122 20.56 -9.34 1.22
N ALA A 123 21.63 -9.48 0.44
CA ALA A 123 22.18 -8.37 -0.34
C ALA A 123 21.28 -7.96 -1.52
N GLU A 124 20.69 -8.92 -2.23
CA GLU A 124 19.89 -8.66 -3.43
C GLU A 124 18.56 -7.96 -3.10
N MET A 125 17.94 -8.32 -1.96
CA MET A 125 16.68 -7.71 -1.52
C MET A 125 16.85 -6.37 -0.80
N THR A 126 18.04 -6.04 -0.31
CA THR A 126 18.28 -4.75 0.35
C THR A 126 18.04 -3.60 -0.63
N ALA A 127 18.59 -3.69 -1.85
CA ALA A 127 18.38 -2.67 -2.89
C ALA A 127 16.90 -2.52 -3.27
N VAL A 128 16.15 -3.64 -3.33
CA VAL A 128 14.71 -3.62 -3.59
C VAL A 128 13.99 -2.88 -2.46
N TYR A 129 14.26 -3.20 -1.20
CA TYR A 129 13.61 -2.55 -0.06
C TYR A 129 13.96 -1.08 0.04
N ASP A 130 15.24 -0.71 -0.12
CA ASP A 130 15.69 0.68 -0.03
C ASP A 130 15.08 1.54 -1.15
N THR A 131 15.04 1.03 -2.39
CA THR A 131 14.42 1.74 -3.52
C THR A 131 12.94 1.98 -3.29
N ASN A 132 12.23 0.99 -2.73
CA ASN A 132 10.82 1.11 -2.44
C ASN A 132 10.55 2.00 -1.23
N ALA A 133 11.38 1.92 -0.18
CA ALA A 133 11.32 2.81 0.97
C ALA A 133 11.50 4.27 0.56
N TRP A 134 12.47 4.55 -0.32
CA TRP A 134 12.72 5.88 -0.87
C TRP A 134 11.48 6.43 -1.58
N PHE A 135 10.90 5.69 -2.52
CA PHE A 135 9.69 6.11 -3.23
C PHE A 135 8.51 6.35 -2.26
N LEU A 136 8.30 5.43 -1.33
CA LEU A 136 7.21 5.53 -0.36
C LEU A 136 7.40 6.73 0.57
N TYR A 137 8.63 7.02 1.01
CA TYR A 137 8.91 8.18 1.87
C TYR A 137 8.47 9.48 1.19
N ASP A 138 8.85 9.69 -0.07
CA ASP A 138 8.45 10.86 -0.85
C ASP A 138 6.92 10.94 -1.03
N ALA A 139 6.27 9.81 -1.34
CA ALA A 139 4.83 9.75 -1.51
C ALA A 139 4.06 10.03 -0.21
N PHE A 140 4.52 9.49 0.93
CA PHE A 140 3.94 9.78 2.24
C PHE A 140 4.20 11.22 2.68
N TRP A 141 5.35 11.81 2.34
CA TRP A 141 5.59 13.23 2.56
C TRP A 141 4.57 14.08 1.81
N GLN A 142 4.35 13.83 0.52
CA GLN A 142 3.35 14.55 -0.29
C GLN A 142 1.93 14.36 0.26
N LEU A 143 1.56 13.14 0.62
CA LEU A 143 0.27 12.85 1.24
C LEU A 143 0.09 13.63 2.55
N ALA A 144 1.09 13.61 3.42
CA ALA A 144 1.06 14.34 4.69
C ALA A 144 1.00 15.86 4.49
N THR A 145 1.69 16.43 3.49
CA THR A 145 1.56 17.86 3.17
C THR A 145 0.17 18.25 2.69
N THR A 146 -0.54 17.32 2.04
CA THR A 146 -1.90 17.56 1.54
C THR A 146 -2.95 17.40 2.65
N MET A 147 -2.82 16.35 3.47
CA MET A 147 -3.80 16.01 4.51
C MET A 147 -3.60 16.82 5.80
N GLN A 148 -2.34 17.14 6.14
CA GLN A 148 -1.97 17.86 7.36
C GLN A 148 -0.97 18.98 7.04
N PRO A 149 -1.43 20.05 6.36
CA PRO A 149 -0.57 21.17 5.97
C PRO A 149 -0.02 21.94 7.18
N GLN A 150 -0.70 21.86 8.33
CA GLN A 150 -0.32 22.56 9.55
C GLN A 150 0.83 21.90 10.31
N THR A 151 1.12 20.62 10.03
CA THR A 151 2.23 19.91 10.68
C THR A 151 3.56 20.54 10.25
N PRO A 152 4.41 20.99 11.19
CA PRO A 152 5.73 21.50 10.89
C PRO A 152 6.57 20.49 10.10
N PRO A 153 7.43 20.94 9.16
CA PRO A 153 8.25 20.03 8.35
C PRO A 153 9.11 19.06 9.18
N GLN A 154 9.66 19.52 10.31
CA GLN A 154 10.48 18.69 11.18
C GLN A 154 9.65 17.59 11.87
N GLU A 155 8.48 17.93 12.40
CA GLU A 155 7.59 16.96 13.04
C GLU A 155 7.09 15.91 12.03
N ARG A 156 6.77 16.32 10.80
CA ARG A 156 6.44 15.40 9.71
C ARG A 156 7.59 14.44 9.41
N ARG A 157 8.81 14.96 9.34
CA ARG A 157 10.01 14.13 9.17
C ARG A 157 10.13 13.12 10.31
N ASP A 158 10.04 13.56 11.56
CA ASP A 158 10.20 12.68 12.71
C ASP A 158 9.17 11.53 12.69
N LEU A 159 7.92 11.81 12.32
CA LEU A 159 6.87 10.80 12.14
C LEU A 159 7.20 9.79 11.03
N LEU A 160 7.69 10.26 9.89
CA LEU A 160 8.10 9.38 8.79
C LEU A 160 9.34 8.58 9.14
N ASP A 161 10.35 9.19 9.77
CA ASP A 161 11.55 8.49 10.23
C ASP A 161 11.16 7.34 11.20
N HIS A 162 10.20 7.56 12.10
CA HIS A 162 9.64 6.50 12.95
C HIS A 162 8.90 5.41 12.16
N LEU A 163 8.11 5.79 11.15
CA LEU A 163 7.38 4.87 10.28
C LEU A 163 8.33 3.93 9.50
N PHE A 164 9.45 4.48 8.99
CA PHE A 164 10.40 3.76 8.15
C PHE A 164 11.54 3.10 8.92
N ALA A 165 11.73 3.40 10.21
CA ALA A 165 12.79 2.81 11.04
C ALA A 165 12.86 1.27 10.99
N PRO A 166 11.75 0.50 10.98
CA PRO A 166 11.82 -0.95 10.86
C PRO A 166 12.42 -1.44 9.54
N ILE A 167 12.18 -0.73 8.42
CA ILE A 167 12.67 -1.12 7.09
C ILE A 167 14.20 -0.99 7.04
N HIS A 168 14.76 0.04 7.68
CA HIS A 168 16.19 0.28 7.76
C HIS A 168 16.92 -0.59 8.79
N ASN A 169 16.20 -1.33 9.65
CA ASN A 169 16.82 -2.25 10.59
C ASN A 169 17.42 -3.46 9.84
N PRO A 170 18.75 -3.66 9.84
CA PRO A 170 19.38 -4.77 9.13
C PRO A 170 19.04 -6.14 9.73
N ASN A 171 18.52 -6.17 10.96
CA ASN A 171 18.16 -7.39 11.67
C ASN A 171 16.68 -7.78 11.52
N LEU A 172 15.87 -6.96 10.86
CA LEU A 172 14.46 -7.30 10.61
C LEU A 172 14.34 -8.33 9.49
N ASP A 173 13.45 -9.30 9.68
CA ASP A 173 13.16 -10.36 8.72
C ASP A 173 12.69 -9.80 7.37
N ASN A 174 13.17 -10.39 6.27
CA ASN A 174 12.85 -9.92 4.92
C ASN A 174 11.35 -10.02 4.60
N SER A 175 10.67 -11.08 5.06
CA SER A 175 9.21 -11.20 4.86
C SER A 175 8.44 -10.13 5.65
N LEU A 176 8.94 -9.71 6.81
CA LEU A 176 8.36 -8.59 7.57
C LEU A 176 8.59 -7.25 6.87
N LYS A 177 9.81 -6.98 6.36
CA LYS A 177 10.08 -5.80 5.53
C LYS A 177 9.19 -5.76 4.30
N ALA A 178 9.03 -6.90 3.63
CA ALA A 178 8.17 -7.02 2.47
C ALA A 178 6.71 -6.72 2.81
N ALA A 179 6.20 -7.27 3.91
CA ALA A 179 4.83 -7.06 4.37
C ALA A 179 4.59 -5.60 4.76
N LEU A 180 5.55 -4.98 5.47
CA LEU A 180 5.54 -3.56 5.80
C LEU A 180 5.42 -2.67 4.55
N LEU A 181 6.32 -2.86 3.59
CA LEU A 181 6.31 -2.08 2.35
C LEU A 181 5.02 -2.33 1.55
N GLY A 182 4.55 -3.58 1.48
CA GLY A 182 3.26 -3.92 0.86
C GLY A 182 2.09 -3.19 1.52
N ARG A 183 2.08 -3.10 2.86
CA ARG A 183 1.07 -2.37 3.63
C ARG A 183 1.12 -0.87 3.38
N LEU A 184 2.33 -0.29 3.34
CA LEU A 184 2.53 1.12 3.01
C LEU A 184 2.03 1.46 1.60
N TYR A 185 2.28 0.59 0.62
CA TYR A 185 1.71 0.72 -0.72
C TYR A 185 0.18 0.68 -0.72
N GLN A 186 -0.42 -0.27 0.01
CA GLN A 186 -1.88 -0.33 0.14
C GLN A 186 -2.45 0.95 0.74
N ILE A 187 -1.83 1.49 1.80
CA ILE A 187 -2.29 2.75 2.43
C ILE A 187 -2.23 3.92 1.44
N LEU A 188 -1.12 4.09 0.71
CA LEU A 188 -1.03 5.13 -0.32
C LEU A 188 -2.04 4.91 -1.45
N LEU A 189 -2.16 3.69 -1.94
CA LEU A 189 -3.08 3.36 -3.02
C LEU A 189 -4.52 3.67 -2.62
N PHE A 190 -4.91 3.37 -1.39
CA PHE A 190 -6.20 3.73 -0.82
C PHE A 190 -6.44 5.24 -0.87
N ALA A 191 -5.50 6.03 -0.36
CA ALA A 191 -5.60 7.50 -0.33
C ALA A 191 -5.82 8.10 -1.74
N HIS A 192 -5.09 7.58 -2.71
CA HIS A 192 -5.14 8.10 -4.08
C HIS A 192 -6.33 7.57 -4.87
N LEU A 193 -6.80 6.34 -4.62
CA LEU A 193 -8.00 5.80 -5.23
C LEU A 193 -9.26 6.56 -4.81
N GLU A 194 -9.36 6.93 -3.53
CA GLU A 194 -10.47 7.72 -3.02
C GLU A 194 -10.61 9.03 -3.81
N LYS A 195 -9.50 9.78 -3.93
CA LYS A 195 -9.44 11.03 -4.69
C LYS A 195 -9.75 10.79 -6.17
N ALA A 196 -9.10 9.81 -6.80
CA ALA A 196 -9.28 9.52 -8.22
C ALA A 196 -10.72 9.14 -8.58
N LEU A 197 -11.37 8.33 -7.74
CA LEU A 197 -12.77 7.93 -7.93
C LEU A 197 -13.75 9.10 -7.74
N SER A 198 -13.39 10.11 -6.95
CA SER A 198 -14.18 11.33 -6.84
C SER A 198 -14.12 12.20 -8.10
N GLU A 199 -12.98 12.19 -8.80
CA GLU A 199 -12.74 12.94 -10.04
C GLU A 199 -13.55 12.35 -11.21
N VAL A 200 -13.64 11.02 -11.33
CA VAL A 200 -14.46 10.34 -12.35
C VAL A 200 -15.96 10.55 -12.14
N LYS A 201 -16.39 10.71 -10.89
CA LYS A 201 -17.81 10.84 -10.53
C LYS A 201 -18.35 12.27 -10.63
N SER A 202 -17.49 13.26 -10.89
CA SER A 202 -17.89 14.67 -11.02
C SER A 202 -18.08 15.02 -12.51
N PRO A 203 -19.32 15.15 -13.01
CA PRO A 203 -19.58 15.63 -14.37
C PRO A 203 -19.27 17.12 -14.54
#